data_AF-A0A1E7QIT8-F1
#
_entry.id   AF-A0A1E7QIT8-F1
#
_cell.length_a   1.000
_cell.length_b   1.000
_cell.length_c   1.000
_cell.angle_alpha   90.00
_cell.angle_beta   90.00
_cell.angle_gamma   90.00
#
_symmetry.space_group_name_H-M   'P 1'
#
loop_
_entity.id
_entity.type
_entity.pdbx_description
1 polymer ?
#
loop_
_entity_poly.entity_id
_entity_poly.type
_entity_poly.pdbx_seq_one_letter_code
_entity_poly.pdbx_strand_id
1 'polypeptide(L)'
;MRFGHEHEHLQENERELLLQELEEISENHHEAIKAPVIGRDTITNNYIKEIYQETDKTISEEEFMNKYEGCHVLELVKESAGIPLYLATVGGPTAFRGEFLECCEDLIGNDLLCLAWKSKLADKALDYVQQLMAIADEVASATNMLYLKKQDFIPSNPDRNHVSLAQKIHILYAAAKWLIFYGKNGHGFFADY
;
A
#
# COMPACT_ATOMS: atom_id res chain seq x y z
N MET A 1 -29.43 -24.66 -29.44
CA MET A 1 -28.46 -24.46 -28.35
C MET A 1 -27.39 -23.50 -28.85
N ARG A 2 -27.46 -22.22 -28.48
CA ARG A 2 -26.41 -21.20 -28.65
C ARG A 2 -26.68 -20.14 -27.60
N PHE A 3 -26.04 -20.27 -26.44
CA PHE A 3 -25.90 -19.15 -25.51
C PHE A 3 -24.62 -18.44 -25.93
N GLY A 4 -24.78 -17.31 -26.63
CA GLY A 4 -23.70 -16.35 -26.80
C GLY A 4 -23.61 -15.56 -25.50
N HIS A 5 -22.51 -15.70 -24.76
CA HIS A 5 -22.16 -14.74 -23.73
C HIS A 5 -21.69 -13.47 -24.43
N GLU A 6 -22.59 -12.50 -24.56
CA GLU A 6 -22.20 -11.11 -24.83
C GLU A 6 -21.46 -10.60 -23.60
N HIS A 7 -20.13 -10.50 -23.69
CA HIS A 7 -19.37 -9.69 -22.77
C HIS A 7 -19.67 -8.23 -23.11
N GLU A 8 -20.58 -7.62 -22.36
CA GLU A 8 -20.81 -6.17 -22.38
C GLU A 8 -19.49 -5.47 -22.02
N HIS A 9 -18.91 -4.80 -23.01
CA HIS A 9 -17.77 -3.92 -22.81
C HIS A 9 -18.28 -2.65 -22.12
N LEU A 10 -18.08 -2.53 -20.81
CA LEU A 10 -18.32 -1.29 -20.07
C LEU A 10 -17.50 -0.17 -20.71
N GLN A 11 -18.12 1.01 -20.89
CA GLN A 11 -17.39 2.19 -21.32
C GLN A 11 -16.42 2.62 -20.20
N GLU A 12 -15.26 3.19 -20.55
CA GLU A 12 -14.18 3.50 -19.60
C GLU A 12 -14.67 4.41 -18.45
N ASN A 13 -15.52 5.38 -18.75
CA ASN A 13 -16.14 6.27 -17.75
C ASN A 13 -17.09 5.54 -16.79
N GLU A 14 -17.85 4.54 -17.27
CA GLU A 14 -18.74 3.75 -16.41
C GLU A 14 -17.93 2.83 -15.49
N ARG A 15 -16.81 2.30 -15.99
CA ARG A 15 -15.87 1.53 -15.19
C ARG A 15 -15.25 2.40 -14.08
N GLU A 16 -14.81 3.61 -14.38
CA GLU A 16 -14.24 4.52 -13.37
C GLU A 16 -15.25 4.86 -12.27
N LEU A 17 -16.50 5.17 -12.64
CA LEU A 17 -17.57 5.45 -11.68
C LEU A 17 -17.86 4.25 -10.76
N LEU A 18 -17.90 3.04 -11.32
CA LEU A 18 -18.10 1.83 -10.52
C LEU A 18 -16.92 1.52 -9.59
N LEU A 19 -15.68 1.87 -9.98
CA LEU A 19 -14.51 1.73 -9.12
C LEU A 19 -14.52 2.75 -7.98
N GLN A 20 -14.98 3.98 -8.24
CA GLN A 20 -15.18 5.00 -7.19
C GLN A 20 -16.29 4.58 -6.22
N GLU A 21 -17.44 4.14 -6.73
CA GLU A 21 -18.53 3.64 -5.88
C GLU A 21 -18.07 2.44 -5.04
N LEU A 22 -17.27 1.54 -5.62
CA LEU A 22 -16.66 0.43 -4.89
C LEU A 22 -15.72 0.89 -3.77
N GLU A 23 -14.92 1.93 -4.00
CA GLU A 23 -14.04 2.50 -2.99
C GLU A 23 -14.84 3.11 -1.83
N GLU A 24 -15.94 3.81 -2.13
CA GLU A 24 -16.82 4.42 -1.12
C GLU A 24 -17.54 3.38 -0.23
N ILE A 25 -17.90 2.22 -0.77
CA ILE A 25 -18.58 1.15 -0.01
C ILE A 25 -17.62 0.16 0.67
N SER A 26 -16.33 0.21 0.32
CA SER A 26 -15.30 -0.63 0.93
C SER A 26 -14.96 -0.13 2.34
N GLU A 27 -14.48 -1.01 3.22
CA GLU A 27 -13.99 -0.59 4.54
C GLU A 27 -12.93 0.53 4.39
N ASN A 28 -12.92 1.51 5.29
CA ASN A 28 -11.96 2.60 5.18
C ASN A 28 -10.55 2.05 5.39
N HIS A 29 -9.58 2.42 4.53
CA HIS A 29 -8.18 2.02 4.65
C HIS A 29 -7.62 2.25 6.06
N HIS A 30 -8.04 3.30 6.76
CA HIS A 30 -7.66 3.61 8.14
C HIS A 30 -8.24 2.62 9.17
N GLU A 31 -9.44 2.09 8.92
CA GLU A 31 -10.07 1.05 9.74
C GLU A 31 -9.39 -0.30 9.52
N ALA A 32 -9.05 -0.63 8.27
CA ALA A 32 -8.32 -1.86 7.93
C ALA A 32 -6.98 -1.95 8.68
N ILE A 33 -6.21 -0.86 8.72
CA ILE A 33 -4.95 -0.78 9.48
C ILE A 33 -5.14 -0.57 10.98
N LYS A 34 -6.39 -0.41 11.45
CA LYS A 34 -6.73 -0.10 12.85
C LYS A 34 -5.95 1.10 13.37
N ALA A 35 -5.88 2.17 12.57
CA ALA A 35 -5.15 3.38 12.94
C ALA A 35 -5.83 4.06 14.12
N PRO A 36 -5.13 4.27 15.25
CA PRO A 36 -5.72 4.91 16.42
C PRO A 36 -6.02 6.39 16.14
N VAL A 37 -7.05 6.91 16.80
CA VAL A 37 -7.65 8.23 16.52
C VAL A 37 -7.44 9.18 17.69
N ILE A 38 -7.02 10.41 17.42
CA ILE A 38 -6.91 11.47 18.43
C ILE A 38 -8.32 11.88 18.89
N GLY A 39 -8.50 12.04 20.20
CA GLY A 39 -9.78 12.29 20.86
C GLY A 39 -10.49 11.00 21.31
N ARG A 40 -10.16 9.85 20.72
CA ARG A 40 -10.78 8.55 21.06
C ARG A 40 -9.83 7.63 21.81
N ASP A 41 -8.63 7.41 21.27
CA ASP A 41 -7.67 6.45 21.82
C ASP A 41 -6.68 7.13 22.79
N THR A 42 -6.42 6.48 23.93
CA THR A 42 -5.52 7.04 24.95
C THR A 42 -4.08 7.16 24.45
N ILE A 43 -3.64 6.23 23.60
CA ILE A 43 -2.26 6.20 23.07
C ILE A 43 -2.00 7.39 22.15
N THR A 44 -2.94 7.72 21.26
CA THR A 44 -2.83 8.89 20.37
C THR A 44 -2.99 10.20 21.10
N ASN A 45 -3.85 10.26 22.12
CA ASN A 45 -3.97 11.43 22.99
C ASN A 45 -2.67 11.74 23.73
N ASN A 46 -1.93 10.71 24.16
CA ASN A 46 -0.62 10.92 24.78
C ASN A 46 0.43 11.34 23.75
N TYR A 47 0.45 10.71 22.58
CA TYR A 47 1.37 11.04 21.50
C TYR A 47 1.25 12.49 21.03
N ILE A 48 0.04 12.99 20.79
CA ILE A 48 -0.14 14.37 20.32
C ILE A 48 0.22 15.39 21.42
N LYS A 49 0.08 15.02 22.71
CA LYS A 49 0.55 15.84 23.84
C LYS A 49 2.06 15.89 23.92
N GLU A 50 2.74 14.80 23.62
CA GLU A 50 4.21 14.76 23.51
C GLU A 50 4.69 15.67 22.38
N ILE A 51 4.09 15.57 21.19
CA ILE A 51 4.36 16.50 20.08
C ILE A 51 4.15 17.95 20.52
N TYR A 52 3.05 18.25 21.20
CA TYR A 52 2.76 19.60 21.68
C TYR A 52 3.87 20.14 22.61
N GLN A 53 4.50 19.29 23.43
CA GLN A 53 5.63 19.73 24.28
C GLN A 53 6.85 20.20 23.48
N GLU A 54 7.03 19.69 22.26
CA GLU A 54 8.13 20.05 21.36
C GLU A 54 7.82 21.28 20.48
N THR A 55 6.58 21.76 20.49
CA THR A 55 6.18 22.97 19.76
C THR A 55 6.55 24.25 20.50
N ASP A 56 6.43 25.39 19.80
CA ASP A 56 6.62 26.72 20.35
C ASP A 56 5.49 27.17 21.32
N LYS A 57 4.49 26.31 21.58
CA LYS A 57 3.36 26.56 22.51
C LYS A 57 2.62 27.87 22.25
N THR A 58 2.50 28.22 20.98
CA THR A 58 1.84 29.45 20.51
C THR A 58 0.33 29.42 20.68
N ILE A 59 -0.26 28.23 20.69
CA ILE A 59 -1.66 27.97 21.03
C ILE A 59 -1.72 27.12 22.29
N SER A 60 -2.87 27.10 22.97
CA SER A 60 -3.05 26.26 24.15
C SER A 60 -3.07 24.76 23.81
N GLU A 61 -2.77 23.89 24.78
CA GLU A 61 -2.81 22.44 24.59
C GLU A 61 -4.20 21.98 24.14
N GLU A 62 -5.26 22.56 24.72
CA GLU A 62 -6.65 22.24 24.37
C GLU A 62 -6.98 22.63 22.92
N GLU A 63 -6.56 23.82 22.47
CA GLU A 63 -6.73 24.24 21.07
C GLU A 63 -5.91 23.38 20.11
N PHE A 64 -4.72 22.93 20.51
CA PHE A 64 -3.90 22.01 19.72
C PHE A 64 -4.57 20.65 19.61
N MET A 65 -5.08 20.10 20.70
CA MET A 65 -5.83 18.83 20.70
C MET A 65 -7.07 18.90 19.80
N ASN A 66 -7.89 19.94 19.95
CA ASN A 66 -9.11 20.12 19.15
C ASN A 66 -8.81 20.27 17.65
N LYS A 67 -7.65 20.84 17.29
CA LYS A 67 -7.22 20.94 15.89
C LYS A 67 -6.98 19.58 15.23
N TYR A 68 -6.54 18.59 16.01
CA TYR A 68 -6.21 17.25 15.52
C TYR A 68 -7.24 16.19 15.94
N GLU A 69 -8.34 16.59 16.57
CA GLU A 69 -9.42 15.68 16.95
C GLU A 69 -9.97 14.96 15.70
N GLY A 70 -10.10 13.63 15.77
CA GLY A 70 -10.52 12.80 14.65
C GLY A 70 -9.40 12.43 13.67
N CYS A 71 -8.18 12.96 13.80
CA CYS A 71 -7.06 12.53 12.96
C CYS A 71 -6.52 11.15 13.39
N HIS A 72 -6.20 10.32 12.39
CA HIS A 72 -5.55 9.02 12.59
C HIS A 72 -4.03 9.17 12.69
N VAL A 73 -3.40 8.48 13.65
CA VAL A 73 -1.94 8.50 13.82
C VAL A 73 -1.33 7.21 13.29
N LEU A 74 -0.71 7.30 12.12
CA LEU A 74 -0.15 6.14 11.41
C LEU A 74 1.09 5.56 12.07
N GLU A 75 1.86 6.36 12.80
CA GLU A 75 3.04 5.89 13.54
C GLU A 75 2.71 4.90 14.65
N LEU A 76 1.46 4.89 15.10
CA LEU A 76 0.97 4.03 16.18
C LEU A 76 0.12 2.86 15.67
N VAL A 77 0.10 2.64 14.34
CA VAL A 77 -0.61 1.54 13.70
C VAL A 77 -0.01 0.20 14.11
N LYS A 78 -0.86 -0.72 14.56
CA LYS A 78 -0.46 -2.09 14.93
C LYS A 78 -0.20 -2.97 13.70
N GLU A 79 -0.92 -2.71 12.62
CA GLU A 79 -0.87 -3.49 11.37
C GLU A 79 0.08 -2.81 10.37
N SER A 80 1.39 -2.81 10.66
CA SER A 80 2.40 -2.12 9.84
C SER A 80 2.46 -2.61 8.38
N ALA A 81 1.97 -3.81 8.09
CA ALA A 81 1.88 -4.36 6.74
C ALA A 81 0.98 -3.54 5.80
N GLY A 82 0.03 -2.76 6.34
CA GLY A 82 -0.81 -1.85 5.56
C GLY A 82 -0.16 -0.49 5.26
N ILE A 83 1.03 -0.22 5.81
CA ILE A 83 1.82 0.98 5.54
C ILE A 83 2.92 0.60 4.55
N PRO A 84 2.88 1.11 3.30
CA PRO A 84 3.87 0.73 2.30
C PRO A 84 5.22 1.42 2.59
N LEU A 85 6.31 0.66 2.46
CA LEU A 85 7.67 1.21 2.56
C LEU A 85 8.02 2.13 1.37
N TYR A 86 7.37 1.90 0.23
CA TYR A 86 7.55 2.64 -1.01
C TYR A 86 6.32 3.50 -1.26
N LEU A 87 6.27 4.66 -0.60
CA LEU A 87 5.12 5.56 -0.59
C LEU A 87 4.93 6.29 -1.92
N ALA A 88 3.68 6.43 -2.33
CA ALA A 88 3.29 7.31 -3.41
C ALA A 88 3.26 8.77 -2.93
N THR A 89 3.64 9.70 -3.80
CA THR A 89 3.52 11.15 -3.52
C THR A 89 2.07 11.63 -3.62
N VAL A 90 1.21 10.83 -4.27
CA VAL A 90 -0.23 11.03 -4.51
C VAL A 90 -0.95 9.75 -4.05
N GLY A 91 -2.17 9.85 -3.51
CA GLY A 91 -2.93 8.69 -3.00
C GLY A 91 -2.83 8.46 -1.49
N GLY A 92 -2.07 9.30 -0.78
CA GLY A 92 -2.02 9.30 0.68
C GLY A 92 -1.05 8.26 1.27
N PRO A 93 -0.91 8.26 2.61
CA PRO A 93 0.15 7.54 3.32
C PRO A 93 -0.03 6.01 3.37
N THR A 94 -1.16 5.50 2.88
CA THR A 94 -1.45 4.07 2.75
C THR A 94 -1.25 3.56 1.33
N ALA A 95 -1.01 4.43 0.35
CA ALA A 95 -0.87 4.06 -1.06
C ALA A 95 0.56 3.62 -1.41
N PHE A 96 0.68 2.42 -1.98
CA PHE A 96 1.95 1.93 -2.51
C PHE A 96 2.23 2.56 -3.88
N ARG A 97 3.46 3.02 -4.10
CA ARG A 97 3.88 3.57 -5.40
C ARG A 97 4.23 2.48 -6.40
N GLY A 98 3.29 2.19 -7.29
CA GLY A 98 3.44 1.18 -8.35
C GLY A 98 4.67 1.34 -9.23
N GLU A 99 5.10 2.58 -9.53
CA GLU A 99 6.28 2.87 -10.37
C GLU A 99 7.57 2.16 -9.93
N PHE A 100 7.74 1.82 -8.64
CA PHE A 100 8.94 1.07 -8.21
C PHE A 100 9.00 -0.35 -8.81
N LEU A 101 7.88 -0.90 -9.27
CA LEU A 101 7.86 -2.18 -9.98
C LEU A 101 8.54 -2.09 -11.35
N GLU A 102 8.62 -0.92 -11.98
CA GLU A 102 9.37 -0.72 -13.23
C GLU A 102 10.85 -1.04 -13.04
N CYS A 103 11.41 -0.72 -11.88
CA CYS A 103 12.79 -1.06 -11.54
C CYS A 103 13.04 -2.58 -11.47
N CYS A 104 11.98 -3.39 -11.45
CA CYS A 104 12.01 -4.83 -11.31
C CYS A 104 11.63 -5.57 -12.61
N GLU A 105 11.43 -4.87 -13.74
CA GLU A 105 11.01 -5.48 -15.02
C GLU A 105 11.91 -6.64 -15.45
N ASP A 106 13.22 -6.52 -15.22
CA ASP A 106 14.21 -7.57 -15.51
C ASP A 106 14.04 -8.84 -14.66
N LEU A 107 13.35 -8.76 -13.53
CA LEU A 107 13.05 -9.91 -12.67
C LEU A 107 11.67 -10.49 -12.97
N ILE A 108 10.65 -9.63 -13.09
CA ILE A 108 9.25 -10.07 -13.19
C ILE A 108 8.73 -10.22 -14.63
N GLY A 109 9.47 -9.67 -15.59
CA GLY A 109 9.07 -9.61 -16.99
C GLY A 109 8.01 -8.54 -17.26
N ASN A 110 7.92 -8.16 -18.54
CA ASN A 110 6.99 -7.12 -18.99
C ASN A 110 5.52 -7.50 -18.78
N ASP A 111 5.16 -8.77 -18.95
CA ASP A 111 3.77 -9.24 -18.78
C ASP A 111 3.26 -9.01 -17.36
N LEU A 112 4.04 -9.36 -16.34
CA LEU A 112 3.65 -9.18 -14.94
C LEU A 112 3.68 -7.71 -14.53
N LEU A 113 4.64 -6.94 -15.05
CA LEU A 113 4.67 -5.48 -14.86
C LEU A 113 3.42 -4.80 -15.46
N CYS A 114 3.01 -5.19 -16.67
CA CYS A 114 1.78 -4.70 -17.31
C CYS A 114 0.52 -4.97 -16.47
N LEU A 115 0.52 -6.02 -15.64
CA LEU A 115 -0.59 -6.28 -14.73
C LEU A 115 -0.61 -5.29 -13.55
N ALA A 116 0.51 -4.70 -13.14
CA ALA A 116 0.53 -3.67 -12.10
C ALA A 116 -0.28 -2.42 -12.49
N TRP A 117 -0.34 -2.12 -13.79
CA TRP A 117 -1.06 -0.96 -14.36
C TRP A 117 -2.55 -1.20 -14.60
N LYS A 118 -3.10 -2.30 -14.08
CA LYS A 118 -4.51 -2.65 -14.23
C LYS A 118 -5.14 -2.83 -12.87
N SER A 119 -6.15 -2.03 -12.54
CA SER A 119 -6.93 -2.17 -11.31
C SER A 119 -7.48 -3.59 -11.15
N LYS A 120 -7.50 -4.10 -9.92
CA LYS A 120 -7.94 -5.47 -9.58
C LYS A 120 -8.79 -5.45 -8.34
N LEU A 121 -9.80 -6.31 -8.32
CA LEU A 121 -10.50 -6.70 -7.10
C LEU A 121 -9.58 -7.55 -6.20
N ALA A 122 -9.96 -7.70 -4.94
CA ALA A 122 -9.14 -8.33 -3.91
C ALA A 122 -8.65 -9.75 -4.29
N ASP A 123 -9.52 -10.59 -4.84
CA ASP A 123 -9.17 -11.95 -5.29
C ASP A 123 -8.10 -11.94 -6.39
N LYS A 124 -8.27 -11.08 -7.39
CA LYS A 124 -7.32 -10.92 -8.49
C LYS A 124 -6.03 -10.25 -8.05
N ALA A 125 -6.08 -9.36 -7.07
CA ALA A 125 -4.90 -8.79 -6.44
C ALA A 125 -4.08 -9.87 -5.72
N LEU A 126 -4.74 -10.78 -4.99
CA LEU A 126 -4.07 -11.91 -4.33
C LEU A 126 -3.45 -12.90 -5.33
N ASP A 127 -4.15 -13.24 -6.43
CA ASP A 127 -3.61 -14.08 -7.51
C ASP A 127 -2.35 -13.44 -8.14
N TYR A 128 -2.37 -12.12 -8.35
CA TYR A 128 -1.24 -11.37 -8.88
C TYR A 128 -0.04 -11.38 -7.91
N VAL A 129 -0.27 -11.20 -6.61
CA VAL A 129 0.81 -11.23 -5.62
C VAL A 129 1.46 -12.59 -5.50
N GLN A 130 0.70 -13.67 -5.60
CA GLN A 130 1.29 -15.02 -5.53
C GLN A 130 2.37 -15.20 -6.60
N GLN A 131 2.17 -14.63 -7.80
CA GLN A 131 3.17 -14.64 -8.87
C GLN A 131 4.38 -13.77 -8.53
N LEU A 132 4.17 -12.52 -8.08
CA LEU A 132 5.27 -11.64 -7.66
C LEU A 132 6.13 -12.27 -6.56
N MET A 133 5.47 -12.87 -5.57
CA MET A 133 6.13 -13.46 -4.40
C MET A 133 6.88 -14.75 -4.76
N ALA A 134 6.36 -15.56 -5.68
CA ALA A 134 7.07 -16.74 -6.18
C ALA A 134 8.39 -16.35 -6.87
N ILE A 135 8.36 -15.34 -7.75
CA ILE A 135 9.57 -14.83 -8.43
C ILE A 135 10.55 -14.24 -7.40
N ALA A 136 10.07 -13.44 -6.46
CA ALA A 136 10.91 -12.87 -5.42
C ALA A 136 11.58 -13.96 -4.56
N ASP A 137 10.82 -14.99 -4.15
CA ASP A 137 11.34 -16.12 -3.37
C ASP A 137 12.36 -16.95 -4.16
N GLU A 138 12.15 -17.18 -5.46
CA GLU A 138 13.10 -17.88 -6.32
C GLU A 138 14.44 -17.13 -6.43
N VAL A 139 14.39 -15.84 -6.79
CA VAL A 139 15.57 -14.99 -6.96
C VAL A 139 16.30 -14.80 -5.61
N ALA A 140 15.56 -14.57 -4.53
CA ALA A 140 16.13 -14.42 -3.20
C ALA A 140 16.79 -15.70 -2.70
N SER A 141 16.21 -16.87 -3.00
CA SER A 141 16.81 -18.17 -2.63
C SER A 141 18.10 -18.42 -3.41
N ALA A 142 18.11 -18.16 -4.72
CA ALA A 142 19.28 -18.33 -5.58
C ALA A 142 20.45 -17.41 -5.19
N THR A 143 20.15 -16.24 -4.60
CA THR A 143 21.15 -15.24 -4.19
C THR A 143 21.41 -15.17 -2.69
N ASN A 144 20.83 -16.08 -1.90
CA ASN A 144 20.91 -16.11 -0.44
C ASN A 144 20.44 -14.81 0.24
N MET A 145 19.42 -14.16 -0.33
CA MET A 145 18.84 -12.89 0.13
C MET A 145 17.43 -13.03 0.74
N LEU A 146 17.01 -14.24 1.13
CA LEU A 146 15.70 -14.50 1.76
C LEU A 146 15.45 -13.67 3.02
N TYR A 147 16.51 -13.17 3.68
CA TYR A 147 16.39 -12.28 4.83
C TYR A 147 15.61 -10.99 4.50
N LEU A 148 15.64 -10.53 3.24
CA LEU A 148 14.93 -9.34 2.77
C LEU A 148 13.41 -9.46 2.92
N LYS A 149 12.86 -10.68 2.93
CA LYS A 149 11.43 -10.93 3.12
C LYS A 149 10.91 -10.43 4.47
N LYS A 150 11.76 -10.45 5.50
CA LYS A 150 11.43 -10.00 6.86
C LYS A 150 11.96 -8.59 7.17
N GLN A 151 12.64 -7.97 6.21
CA GLN A 151 13.19 -6.65 6.40
C GLN A 151 12.08 -5.60 6.27
N ASP A 152 12.07 -4.65 7.20
CA ASP A 152 11.09 -3.56 7.26
C ASP A 152 11.76 -2.18 7.10
N PHE A 153 12.99 -2.17 6.57
CA PHE A 153 13.74 -0.96 6.22
C PHE A 153 14.31 -1.10 4.81
N ILE A 154 14.35 0.00 4.06
CA ILE A 154 14.86 -0.01 2.69
C ILE A 154 16.38 -0.32 2.73
N PRO A 155 16.87 -1.36 2.04
CA PRO A 155 18.24 -1.85 2.18
C PRO A 155 19.35 -0.87 1.75
N SER A 156 19.01 0.19 1.01
CA SER A 156 19.93 1.30 0.63
C SER A 156 19.12 2.46 0.06
N ASN A 157 19.63 3.70 0.13
CA ASN A 157 18.98 4.86 -0.51
C ASN A 157 18.81 4.58 -2.02
N PRO A 158 17.57 4.56 -2.55
CA PRO A 158 17.34 4.23 -3.95
C PRO A 158 17.83 5.39 -4.84
N ASP A 159 19.02 5.25 -5.42
CA ASP A 159 19.30 5.92 -6.68
C ASP A 159 18.39 5.25 -7.73
N ARG A 160 17.38 5.98 -8.21
CA ARG A 160 16.46 5.47 -9.24
C ARG A 160 17.18 5.00 -10.51
N ASN A 161 18.38 5.52 -10.75
CA ASN A 161 19.18 5.14 -11.91
C ASN A 161 19.92 3.82 -11.70
N HIS A 162 20.10 3.37 -10.45
CA HIS A 162 20.86 2.17 -10.11
C HIS A 162 20.23 1.41 -8.93
N VAL A 163 19.08 0.78 -9.18
CA VAL A 163 18.45 -0.11 -8.19
C VAL A 163 19.19 -1.46 -8.16
N SER A 164 19.82 -1.75 -7.02
CA SER A 164 20.52 -3.02 -6.80
C SER A 164 19.55 -4.21 -6.77
N LEU A 165 20.06 -5.43 -7.03
CA LEU A 165 19.25 -6.64 -6.93
C LEU A 165 18.55 -6.80 -5.57
N ALA A 166 19.24 -6.49 -4.48
CA ALA A 166 18.67 -6.52 -3.14
C ALA A 166 17.49 -5.54 -2.98
N GLN A 167 17.61 -4.33 -3.55
CA GLN A 167 16.50 -3.37 -3.55
C GLN A 167 15.33 -3.86 -4.40
N LYS A 168 15.57 -4.46 -5.57
CA LYS A 168 14.49 -5.02 -6.42
C LYS A 168 13.72 -6.12 -5.70
N ILE A 169 14.42 -7.09 -5.10
CA ILE A 169 13.81 -8.15 -4.29
C ILE A 169 12.99 -7.55 -3.14
N HIS A 170 13.53 -6.53 -2.47
CA HIS A 170 12.84 -5.85 -1.38
C HIS A 170 11.58 -5.09 -1.84
N ILE A 171 11.61 -4.43 -3.01
CA ILE A 171 10.44 -3.80 -3.63
C ILE A 171 9.34 -4.83 -3.85
N LEU A 172 9.68 -5.99 -4.45
CA LEU A 172 8.71 -7.06 -4.72
C LEU A 172 8.08 -7.58 -3.42
N TYR A 173 8.87 -7.80 -2.37
CA TYR A 173 8.33 -8.21 -1.07
C TYR A 173 7.47 -7.13 -0.41
N ALA A 174 7.85 -5.86 -0.49
CA ALA A 174 7.07 -4.77 0.06
C ALA A 174 5.71 -4.64 -0.66
N ALA A 175 5.70 -4.69 -1.99
CA ALA A 175 4.49 -4.69 -2.81
C ALA A 175 3.59 -5.89 -2.46
N ALA A 176 4.18 -7.09 -2.36
CA ALA A 176 3.47 -8.30 -2.01
C ALA A 176 2.83 -8.24 -0.61
N LYS A 177 3.58 -7.80 0.42
CA LYS A 177 3.08 -7.64 1.78
C LYS A 177 1.87 -6.69 1.82
N TRP A 178 2.01 -5.53 1.16
CA TRP A 178 0.97 -4.51 1.10
C TRP A 178 -0.30 -5.04 0.40
N LEU A 179 -0.16 -5.63 -0.78
CA LEU A 179 -1.28 -6.19 -1.54
C LEU A 179 -1.93 -7.40 -0.82
N ILE A 180 -1.16 -8.23 -0.12
CA ILE A 180 -1.71 -9.32 0.71
C ILE A 180 -2.53 -8.76 1.86
N PHE A 181 -2.02 -7.72 2.53
CA PHE A 181 -2.72 -7.10 3.64
C PHE A 181 -4.08 -6.57 3.18
N TYR A 182 -4.11 -5.73 2.16
CA TYR A 182 -5.34 -5.14 1.64
C TYR A 182 -6.26 -6.19 1.01
N GLY A 183 -5.71 -7.10 0.19
CA GLY A 183 -6.47 -8.19 -0.43
C GLY A 183 -7.15 -9.12 0.56
N LYS A 184 -6.52 -9.43 1.70
CA LYS A 184 -7.14 -10.23 2.76
C LYS A 184 -8.24 -9.50 3.53
N ASN A 185 -8.20 -8.17 3.54
CA ASN A 185 -9.24 -7.32 4.12
C ASN A 185 -10.30 -6.93 3.07
N GLY A 186 -10.32 -7.57 1.89
CA GLY A 186 -11.34 -7.34 0.87
C GLY A 186 -11.06 -6.15 -0.05
N HIS A 187 -9.89 -5.51 0.07
CA HIS A 187 -9.50 -4.40 -0.78
C HIS A 187 -8.73 -4.88 -2.00
N GLY A 188 -9.18 -4.42 -3.17
CA GLY A 188 -8.40 -4.49 -4.39
C GLY A 188 -7.28 -3.45 -4.43
N PHE A 189 -6.80 -3.16 -5.64
CA PHE A 189 -6.05 -1.94 -5.89
C PHE A 189 -6.56 -1.26 -7.15
N PHE A 190 -6.48 0.07 -7.15
CA PHE A 190 -6.80 0.91 -8.29
C PHE A 190 -5.51 1.48 -8.83
N ALA A 191 -5.20 1.20 -10.10
CA ALA A 191 -4.05 1.80 -10.75
C ALA A 191 -4.40 3.24 -11.13
N ASP A 192 -3.60 4.19 -10.64
CA ASP A 192 -3.71 5.62 -10.92
C ASP A 192 -2.47 6.04 -11.74
N TYR A 193 -2.66 6.74 -12.85
CA TYR A 193 -1.64 7.04 -13.88
C TYR A 193 -1.67 8.49 -14.36
#